data_AF-A0A916KMB0-F1
#
_entry.id   AF-A0A916KMB0-F1
#
_cell.length_a   1.000
_cell.length_b   1.000
_cell.length_c   1.000
_cell.angle_alpha   90.00
_cell.angle_beta   90.00
_cell.angle_gamma   90.00
#
_symmetry.space_group_name_H-M   'P 1'
#
loop_
_entity.id
_entity.type
_entity.pdbx_description
1 polymer ?
#
loop_
_entity_poly.entity_id
_entity_poly.type
_entity_poly.pdbx_seq_one_letter_code
_entity_poly.pdbx_strand_id
1 'polypeptide(L)' 'MENELAGNIMSCFDELALGLSRRRELLARKGACENYYFYYDLAAIDEEESKALNRLNNLVKQDIERNTAI' A
#
# COMPACT_ATOMS: atom_id res chain seq x y z
N MET A 1 -21.61 8.81 4.19
CA MET A 1 -21.00 7.51 4.51
C MET A 1 -20.45 6.81 3.27
N GLU A 2 -21.16 6.69 2.15
CA GLU A 2 -20.60 6.10 0.90
C GLU A 2 -19.38 6.88 0.36
N ASN A 3 -19.45 8.21 0.32
CA ASN A 3 -18.32 9.06 -0.09
C ASN A 3 -17.07 8.91 0.79
N GLU A 4 -17.24 8.50 2.06
CA GLU A 4 -16.13 8.32 2.99
C GLU A 4 -15.42 6.98 2.77
N LEU A 5 -16.19 5.92 2.49
CA LEU A 5 -15.64 4.61 2.16
C LEU A 5 -14.87 4.63 0.83
N ALA A 6 -15.46 5.23 -0.20
CA ALA A 6 -14.79 5.41 -1.49
C ALA A 6 -13.51 6.26 -1.35
N GLY A 7 -13.54 7.33 -0.54
CA GLY A 7 -12.37 8.14 -0.24
C GLY A 7 -11.26 7.36 0.48
N ASN A 8 -11.62 6.53 1.47
CA ASN A 8 -10.68 5.69 2.20
C ASN A 8 -10.06 4.59 1.31
N ILE A 9 -10.84 4.00 0.41
CA ILE A 9 -10.35 3.04 -0.59
C ILE A 9 -9.36 3.72 -1.53
N MET A 10 -9.71 4.90 -2.06
CA MET A 10 -8.83 5.66 -2.95
C MET A 10 -7.51 6.04 -2.27
N SER A 11 -7.56 6.47 -1.01
CA SER A 11 -6.35 6.75 -0.24
C SER A 11 -5.44 5.52 -0.06
N CYS A 12 -6.00 4.30 0.04
CA CYS A 12 -5.17 3.09 0.05
C CYS A 12 -4.47 2.87 -1.30
N PHE A 13 -5.15 3.15 -2.41
CA PHE A 13 -4.52 3.06 -3.73
C PHE A 13 -3.40 4.07 -3.92
N ASP A 14 -3.57 5.30 -3.43
CA ASP A 14 -2.52 6.33 -3.46
C ASP A 14 -1.27 5.89 -2.65
N GLU A 15 -1.47 5.32 -1.46
CA GLU A 15 -0.38 4.78 -0.63
C GLU A 15 0.36 3.63 -1.32
N LEU A 16 -0.37 2.71 -1.96
CA LEU A 16 0.23 1.60 -2.72
C LEU A 16 0.99 2.08 -3.95
N ALA A 17 0.45 3.07 -4.67
CA ALA A 17 1.13 3.67 -5.81
C ALA A 17 2.44 4.36 -5.39
N LEU A 18 2.44 5.04 -4.23
CA LEU A 18 3.64 5.64 -3.65
C LEU A 18 4.68 4.58 -3.27
N GLY A 19 4.28 3.50 -2.59
CA GLY A 19 5.14 2.37 -2.24
C GLY A 19 5.83 1.76 -3.48
N LEU A 20 5.05 1.50 -4.53
CA LEU A 20 5.55 0.98 -5.81
C LEU A 20 6.54 1.94 -6.49
N SER A 21 6.26 3.25 -6.48
CA SER A 21 7.18 4.25 -7.03
C SER A 21 8.52 4.24 -6.27
N ARG A 22 8.47 4.26 -4.94
CA ARG A 22 9.66 4.20 -4.09
C ARG A 22 10.46 2.91 -4.30
N ARG A 23 9.78 1.75 -4.42
CA ARG A 23 10.43 0.48 -4.73
C ARG A 23 11.15 0.54 -6.08
N ARG A 24 10.49 1.06 -7.10
CA ARG A 24 11.09 1.22 -8.43
C ARG A 24 12.32 2.11 -8.39
N GLU A 25 12.27 3.23 -7.67
CA GLU A 25 13.41 4.12 -7.48
C GLU A 25 14.57 3.44 -6.75
N LEU A 26 14.28 2.69 -5.69
CA LEU A 26 15.28 1.95 -4.93
C LEU A 26 15.99 0.91 -5.80
N LEU A 27 15.24 0.13 -6.58
CA LEU A 27 15.76 -0.89 -7.49
C LEU A 27 16.50 -0.31 -8.70
N ALA A 28 16.16 0.91 -9.12
CA ALA A 28 16.82 1.59 -10.23
C ALA A 28 18.21 2.15 -9.88
N ARG A 29 18.58 2.19 -8.60
CA ARG A 29 19.91 2.68 -8.17
C ARG A 29 20.99 1.71 -8.64
N LYS A 30 22.00 2.22 -9.35
CA LYS A 30 23.18 1.43 -9.73
C LYS A 30 23.89 0.95 -8.46
N GLY A 31 24.17 -0.34 -8.36
CA GLY A 31 24.77 -0.94 -7.16
C GLY A 31 23.81 -0.99 -5.95
N ALA A 32 22.49 -0.95 -6.18
CA ALA A 32 21.50 -0.96 -5.10
C ALA A 32 21.76 -2.09 -4.08
N CYS A 33 21.98 -3.32 -4.54
CA CYS A 33 22.23 -4.47 -3.67
C CYS A 33 23.57 -4.43 -2.92
N GLU A 34 24.48 -3.54 -3.30
CA GLU A 34 25.78 -3.32 -2.65
C GLU A 34 25.68 -2.24 -1.56
N ASN A 35 24.59 -1.46 -1.56
CA ASN A 35 24.31 -0.49 -0.51
C ASN A 35 23.85 -1.21 0.76
N TYR A 36 24.58 -0.99 1.86
CA TYR A 36 24.28 -1.55 3.18
C TYR A 36 22.83 -1.34 3.63
N TYR A 37 22.23 -0.20 3.27
CA TYR A 37 20.87 0.15 3.67
C TYR A 37 19.79 -0.37 2.72
N PHE A 38 20.14 -0.95 1.58
CA PHE A 38 19.16 -1.36 0.57
C PHE A 38 18.09 -2.31 1.10
N TYR A 39 18.49 -3.35 1.82
CA TYR A 39 17.54 -4.32 2.38
C TYR A 39 16.69 -3.72 3.51
N TYR A 40 17.23 -2.76 4.26
CA TYR A 40 16.45 -2.02 5.27
C TYR A 40 15.41 -1.12 4.62
N ASP A 41 15.81 -0.35 3.60
CA ASP A 41 14.91 0.51 2.83
C ASP A 41 13.82 -0.32 2.12
N LEU A 42 14.19 -1.48 1.57
CA LEU A 42 13.24 -2.39 0.92
C LEU A 42 12.24 -2.96 1.93
N ALA A 43 12.71 -3.43 3.09
CA ALA A 43 11.82 -3.94 4.15
C ALA A 43 10.86 -2.87 4.69
N ALA A 44 11.32 -1.62 4.80
CA ALA A 44 10.45 -0.51 5.19
C ALA A 44 9.34 -0.26 4.16
N ILE A 45 9.66 -0.33 2.86
CA ILE A 45 8.66 -0.22 1.79
C ILE A 45 7.68 -1.40 1.84
N ASP A 46 8.16 -2.63 2.06
CA ASP A 46 7.32 -3.82 2.17
C ASP A 46 6.32 -3.71 3.34
N GLU A 47 6.75 -3.15 4.48
CA GLU A 47 5.90 -2.92 5.63
C GLU A 47 4.81 -1.87 5.35
N GLU A 48 5.15 -0.77 4.70
CA GLU A 48 4.21 0.28 4.30
C GLU A 48 3.15 -0.27 3.32
N GLU A 49 3.58 -0.98 2.28
CA GLU A 49 2.66 -1.60 1.30
C GLU A 49 1.75 -2.64 1.97
N SER A 50 2.29 -3.45 2.89
CA SER A 50 1.51 -4.43 3.64
C SER A 50 0.42 -3.78 4.50
N LYS A 51 0.72 -2.63 5.14
CA LYS A 51 -0.26 -1.87 5.93
C LYS A 51 -1.38 -1.32 5.05
N ALA A 52 -1.05 -0.73 3.91
CA ALA A 52 -2.04 -0.20 2.97
C ALA A 52 -2.91 -1.32 2.38
N LEU A 53 -2.33 -2.46 2.01
CA LEU A 53 -3.07 -3.65 1.54
C LEU A 53 -4.03 -4.20 2.60
N ASN A 54 -3.57 -4.33 3.85
CA ASN A 54 -4.42 -4.82 4.93
C ASN A 54 -5.59 -3.86 5.21
N ARG A 55 -5.34 -2.55 5.15
CA ARG A 55 -6.40 -1.55 5.28
C ARG A 55 -7.41 -1.66 4.15
N LEU A 56 -6.95 -1.77 2.90
CA LEU A 56 -7.81 -1.97 1.73
C LEU A 56 -8.68 -3.22 1.86
N ASN A 57 -8.08 -4.36 2.25
CA ASN A 57 -8.80 -5.61 2.45
C ASN A 57 -9.91 -5.48 3.50
N ASN A 58 -9.67 -4.75 4.60
CA ASN A 58 -10.67 -4.51 5.63
C ASN A 58 -11.80 -3.61 5.12
N LEU A 59 -11.49 -2.56 4.36
CA LEU A 59 -12.49 -1.67 3.77
C LEU A 59 -13.37 -2.40 2.75
N VAL A 60 -12.79 -3.27 1.92
CA VAL A 60 -13.53 -4.10 0.96
C VAL A 60 -14.45 -5.08 1.69
N LYS A 61 -14.00 -5.71 2.78
CA LYS A 61 -14.87 -6.57 3.60
C LYS A 61 -16.06 -5.80 4.18
N GLN A 62 -15.82 -4.60 4.70
CA GLN A 62 -16.88 -3.73 5.22
C GLN A 62 -17.89 -3.33 4.13
N ASP A 63 -17.42 -3.06 2.91
CA ASP A 63 -18.29 -2.75 1.77
C ASP A 63 -19.19 -3.95 1.42
N ILE A 64 -18.60 -5.15 1.34
CA ILE A 64 -19.35 -6.39 1.07
C ILE A 64 -20.38 -6.66 2.17
N GLU A 65 -20.00 -6.55 3.45
CA GLU A 65 -20.91 -6.76 4.59
C GLU A 65 -22.08 -5.76 4.58
N ARG A 66 -21.81 -4.47 4.25
CA ARG A 66 -22.87 -3.46 4.11
C ARG A 66 -23.80 -3.76 2.95
N ASN A 67 -23.25 -4.21 1.82
CA ASN A 67 -24.03 -4.47 0.60
C ASN A 67 -24.79 -5.81 0.63
N THR A 68 -24.40 -6.75 1.50
CA THR A 68 -25.07 -8.05 1.68
C THR A 68 -26.04 -8.11 2.88
N ALA A 69 -25.98 -7.12 3.78
CA ALA A 69 -26.94 -6.96 4.88
C ALA A 69 -28.26 -6.27 4.48
N ILE A 70 -28.43 -5.96 3.19
CA ILE A 70 -29.64 -5.39 2.55
C ILE A 70 -30.36 -6.52 1.80
#